data_AF-A0A958FUF0-F1
#
_entry.id   AF-A0A958FUF0-F1
#
_cell.length_a   1.000
_cell.length_b   1.000
_cell.length_c   1.000
_cell.angle_alpha   90.00
_cell.angle_beta   90.00
_cell.angle_gamma   90.00
#
_symmetry.space_group_name_H-M   'P 1'
#
loop_
_entity.id
_entity.type
_entity.pdbx_description
1 polymer ?
#
loop_
_entity_poly.entity_id
_entity_poly.type
_entity_poly.pdbx_seq_one_letter_code
_entity_poly.pdbx_strand_id
1 'polypeptide(L)'
;TSIKQADDENDIGKLVRALRDSSRTAGDLAKVENWALDLEKRREDPRWTIVFRAMFSQSSASPSPLKYNEGAEKFLPCAYLFDAIVAFRSDLTFFMAVRGWINTNYNDFFENTDDLRSHPIVSGFVLLAPRKKRFLAHVSSNPDGSLGARPALPEFARKAILKPDFSATMLIEPGLFHFELGWPNMLRFRQLFGPVIFEVRAGFIFRISETEMVIGVSMEARATLDIEAGFEAAVIGANISAHAIAAVGARLVGMTSLVREDDFAVYGAIGIEMRIEFRLIIWIGLKIGFVKITKEFKLSFTLGFTAGIEIGLTGPDPGVRGTGTIYAKFMGHGMKFTAKFKSNEGAVIAALGKVQPFLNTGLTSEDVEGTPGIDPATQNVSAKPAPQSAVMRVGSQPSAAMRIGGNGAARPSQPGAAVSSLTGKMVEFHAPDYNLLVINKPAADGKTFAYFLLLPKGEGESGFLPVPPNDTIEVSNDFAMTIPDSGKTFVLQRFNVDSGDLETVDDLTNVNWKVNWDAVILSAENYG
;
A
#
# COMPACT_ATOMS: atom_id res chain seq x y z
N THR A 1 12.88 -8.90 -6.23
CA THR A 1 12.54 -7.98 -7.33
C THR A 1 12.08 -6.60 -6.86
N SER A 2 11.14 -6.50 -5.91
CA SER A 2 10.55 -5.21 -5.46
C SER A 2 11.56 -4.24 -4.83
N ILE A 3 12.51 -4.75 -4.04
CA ILE A 3 13.62 -3.94 -3.50
C ILE A 3 14.48 -3.34 -4.62
N LYS A 4 14.75 -4.09 -5.69
CA LYS A 4 15.55 -3.61 -6.82
C LYS A 4 14.82 -2.53 -7.63
N GLN A 5 13.51 -2.70 -7.83
CA GLN A 5 12.67 -1.65 -8.43
C GLN A 5 12.71 -0.35 -7.63
N ALA A 6 12.82 -0.42 -6.29
CA ALA A 6 12.98 0.76 -5.44
C ALA A 6 14.31 1.51 -5.64
N ASP A 7 15.35 0.84 -6.14
CA ASP A 7 16.62 1.48 -6.48
C ASP A 7 16.57 2.16 -7.85
N ASP A 8 15.93 1.49 -8.82
CA ASP A 8 15.96 1.87 -10.24
C ASP A 8 14.92 2.95 -10.58
N GLU A 9 13.75 2.94 -9.94
CA GLU A 9 12.66 3.86 -10.25
C GLU A 9 12.76 5.17 -9.45
N ASN A 10 12.86 6.28 -10.19
CA ASN A 10 12.93 7.62 -9.60
C ASN A 10 11.57 8.34 -9.61
N ASP A 11 10.63 7.90 -10.44
CA ASP A 11 9.25 8.39 -10.44
C ASP A 11 8.46 7.73 -9.31
N ILE A 12 8.06 8.52 -8.31
CA ILE A 12 7.32 8.02 -7.15
C ILE A 12 5.99 7.37 -7.55
N GLY A 13 5.27 7.93 -8.52
CA GLY A 13 3.98 7.40 -8.95
C GLY A 13 4.14 6.02 -9.59
N LYS A 14 5.16 5.84 -10.43
CA LYS A 14 5.50 4.53 -11.00
C LYS A 14 5.98 3.54 -9.95
N LEU A 15 6.81 3.99 -9.00
CA LEU A 15 7.28 3.16 -7.90
C LEU A 15 6.12 2.67 -7.04
N VAL A 16 5.18 3.54 -6.66
CA VAL A 16 3.99 3.17 -5.89
C VAL A 16 3.17 2.13 -6.63
N ARG A 17 2.95 2.29 -7.95
CA ARG A 17 2.21 1.30 -8.76
C ARG A 17 2.92 -0.05 -8.78
N ALA A 18 4.22 -0.06 -9.08
CA ALA A 18 5.01 -1.29 -9.15
C ALA A 18 5.01 -2.05 -7.80
N LEU A 19 5.23 -1.33 -6.69
CA LEU A 19 5.22 -1.92 -5.36
C LEU A 19 3.82 -2.36 -4.91
N ARG A 20 2.77 -1.62 -5.30
CA ARG A 20 1.38 -2.01 -5.04
C ARG A 20 1.05 -3.33 -5.72
N ASP A 21 1.40 -3.48 -7.00
CA ASP A 21 1.15 -4.70 -7.76
C ASP A 21 1.91 -5.88 -7.15
N SER A 22 3.16 -5.67 -6.73
CA SER A 22 3.95 -6.66 -6.00
C SER A 22 3.37 -7.01 -4.61
N SER A 23 2.71 -6.07 -3.92
CA SER A 23 2.16 -6.30 -2.58
C SER A 23 0.92 -7.20 -2.59
N ARG A 24 0.17 -7.20 -3.71
CA ARG A 24 -1.00 -8.06 -3.90
C ARG A 24 -0.62 -9.51 -4.12
N THR A 25 0.47 -9.73 -4.86
CA THR A 25 0.95 -11.05 -5.25
C THR A 25 1.98 -11.64 -4.31
N ALA A 26 2.18 -11.03 -3.12
CA ALA A 26 3.17 -11.39 -2.11
C ALA A 26 3.51 -12.89 -2.13
N GLY A 27 4.67 -13.18 -2.74
CA GLY A 27 5.03 -14.50 -3.23
C GLY A 27 5.34 -15.47 -2.11
N ASP A 28 5.06 -16.74 -2.37
CA ASP A 28 5.48 -17.81 -1.48
C ASP A 28 7.01 -17.88 -1.41
N LEU A 29 7.58 -17.67 -0.23
CA LEU A 29 9.04 -17.69 -0.03
C LEU A 29 9.64 -19.07 -0.31
N ALA A 30 8.83 -20.14 -0.30
CA ALA A 30 9.29 -21.49 -0.62
C ALA A 30 9.60 -21.67 -2.13
N LYS A 31 9.06 -20.81 -3.01
CA LYS A 31 9.23 -20.97 -4.45
C LYS A 31 10.44 -20.20 -4.98
N VAL A 32 11.37 -20.92 -5.60
CA VAL A 32 12.61 -20.36 -6.17
C VAL A 32 12.35 -19.25 -7.20
N GLU A 33 11.29 -19.35 -8.00
CA GLU A 33 10.87 -18.35 -8.98
C GLU A 33 10.56 -16.96 -8.37
N ASN A 34 10.29 -16.90 -7.06
CA ASN A 34 10.04 -15.64 -6.35
C ASN A 34 11.33 -14.94 -5.90
N TRP A 35 12.50 -15.57 -6.11
CA TRP A 35 13.81 -15.05 -5.77
C TRP A 35 14.58 -14.57 -7.01
N ALA A 36 15.39 -13.53 -6.85
CA ALA A 36 16.19 -12.97 -7.93
C ALA A 36 17.53 -12.45 -7.39
N LEU A 37 18.62 -12.65 -8.16
CA LEU A 37 19.95 -12.17 -7.80
C LEU A 37 19.96 -10.64 -7.68
N ASP A 38 20.39 -10.13 -6.51
CA ASP A 38 20.54 -8.70 -6.29
C ASP A 38 22.00 -8.26 -6.52
N LEU A 39 22.32 -8.03 -7.80
CA LEU A 39 23.59 -7.47 -8.25
C LEU A 39 23.46 -5.97 -8.49
N GLU A 40 24.34 -5.17 -7.89
CA GLU A 40 24.43 -3.71 -8.11
C GLU A 40 25.07 -3.38 -9.46
N LYS A 41 26.13 -4.11 -9.87
CA LYS A 41 26.68 -4.10 -11.23
C LYS A 41 27.03 -5.50 -11.70
N ARG A 42 27.15 -5.65 -13.02
CA ARG A 42 27.64 -6.90 -13.63
C ARG A 42 29.06 -7.16 -13.11
N ARG A 43 29.23 -8.25 -12.33
CA ARG A 43 30.48 -8.71 -11.66
C ARG A 43 30.80 -8.13 -10.25
N GLU A 44 29.85 -7.50 -9.58
CA GLU A 44 29.98 -7.20 -8.14
C GLU A 44 29.37 -8.33 -7.30
N ASP A 45 29.83 -8.49 -6.05
CA ASP A 45 29.27 -9.46 -5.12
C ASP A 45 27.78 -9.17 -4.87
N PRO A 46 26.93 -10.20 -4.81
CA PRO A 46 25.51 -10.02 -4.55
C PRO A 46 25.28 -9.47 -3.15
N ARG A 47 24.32 -8.56 -3.04
CA ARG A 47 23.88 -8.06 -1.74
C ARG A 47 23.09 -9.15 -1.03
N TRP A 48 23.45 -9.43 0.22
CA TRP A 48 22.62 -10.30 1.04
C TRP A 48 21.31 -9.60 1.42
N THR A 49 20.22 -10.36 1.40
CA THR A 49 18.88 -9.93 1.83
C THR A 49 18.29 -11.03 2.70
N ILE A 50 17.89 -10.68 3.92
CA ILE A 50 17.13 -11.57 4.79
C ILE A 50 15.66 -11.33 4.51
N VAL A 51 14.90 -12.39 4.24
CA VAL A 51 13.45 -12.29 4.02
C VAL A 51 12.75 -13.20 5.04
N PHE A 52 11.60 -12.80 5.54
CA PHE A 52 10.76 -13.69 6.34
C PHE A 52 9.30 -13.34 6.12
N ARG A 53 8.45 -14.33 6.35
CA ARG A 53 7.01 -14.17 6.35
C ARG A 53 6.53 -14.15 7.80
N ALA A 54 5.69 -13.18 8.14
CA ALA A 54 5.11 -13.04 9.46
C ALA A 54 3.60 -12.92 9.34
N MET A 55 2.88 -13.62 10.23
CA MET A 55 1.44 -13.50 10.35
C MET A 55 1.08 -12.81 11.65
N PHE A 56 0.22 -11.80 11.56
CA PHE A 56 -0.27 -11.04 12.71
C PHE A 56 -1.76 -11.24 12.83
N SER A 57 -2.23 -11.94 13.85
CA SER A 57 -3.65 -12.02 14.18
C SER A 57 -3.93 -11.22 15.45
N GLN A 58 -5.11 -10.62 15.55
CA GLN A 58 -5.54 -9.95 16.77
C GLN A 58 -5.57 -10.93 17.97
N SER A 59 -5.98 -12.16 17.72
CA SER A 59 -6.16 -13.21 18.71
C SER A 59 -5.48 -14.49 18.25
N SER A 60 -4.96 -15.28 19.20
CA SER A 60 -4.53 -16.65 18.99
C SER A 60 -4.84 -17.47 20.24
N ALA A 61 -5.33 -18.70 20.04
CA ALA A 61 -5.56 -19.68 21.10
C ALA A 61 -4.34 -20.62 21.29
N SER A 62 -3.30 -20.44 20.49
CA SER A 62 -2.06 -21.19 20.56
C SER A 62 -1.23 -20.69 21.76
N PRO A 63 -0.88 -21.56 22.72
CA PRO A 63 -0.20 -21.15 23.96
C PRO A 63 1.24 -20.69 23.74
N SER A 64 1.83 -21.01 22.59
CA SER A 64 3.16 -20.56 22.17
C SER A 64 3.26 -20.59 20.64
N PRO A 65 4.21 -19.85 20.05
CA PRO A 65 4.46 -19.89 18.59
C PRO A 65 4.81 -21.29 18.04
N LEU A 66 5.22 -22.22 18.90
CA LEU A 66 5.64 -23.58 18.53
C LEU A 66 4.54 -24.62 18.68
N LYS A 67 3.36 -24.25 19.22
CA LYS A 67 2.29 -25.20 19.50
C LYS A 67 0.95 -24.67 19.01
N TYR A 68 0.52 -25.15 17.86
CA TYR A 68 -0.78 -24.82 17.28
C TYR A 68 -1.91 -25.54 18.03
N ASN A 69 -2.98 -24.82 18.37
CA ASN A 69 -4.16 -25.36 19.03
C ASN A 69 -5.38 -25.30 18.09
N GLU A 70 -5.43 -26.19 17.11
CA GLU A 70 -6.43 -26.21 16.04
C GLU A 70 -7.88 -26.11 16.55
N GLY A 71 -8.24 -26.94 17.53
CA GLY A 71 -9.61 -27.00 18.04
C GLY A 71 -10.10 -25.68 18.65
N ALA A 72 -9.21 -24.94 19.32
CA ALA A 72 -9.54 -23.63 19.89
C ALA A 72 -9.45 -22.51 18.85
N GLU A 73 -8.49 -22.58 17.92
CA GLU A 73 -8.30 -21.58 16.86
C GLU A 73 -9.49 -21.56 15.89
N LYS A 74 -10.07 -22.72 15.56
CA LYS A 74 -11.20 -22.85 14.61
C LYS A 74 -12.41 -21.97 14.91
N PHE A 75 -12.68 -21.69 16.18
CA PHE A 75 -13.84 -20.91 16.61
C PHE A 75 -13.47 -19.54 17.20
N LEU A 76 -12.18 -19.21 17.24
CA LEU A 76 -11.69 -17.98 17.87
C LEU A 76 -12.14 -16.76 17.05
N PRO A 77 -12.87 -15.80 17.66
CA PRO A 77 -13.15 -14.52 17.01
C PRO A 77 -11.86 -13.72 16.81
N CYS A 78 -11.64 -13.20 15.60
CA CYS A 78 -10.44 -12.45 15.26
C CYS A 78 -10.80 -11.32 14.31
N ALA A 79 -10.78 -10.07 14.78
CA ALA A 79 -11.22 -8.92 14.00
C ALA A 79 -10.34 -8.65 12.78
N TYR A 80 -9.05 -9.00 12.84
CA TYR A 80 -8.14 -8.84 11.71
C TYR A 80 -7.02 -9.88 11.74
N LEU A 81 -6.56 -10.21 10.53
CA LEU A 81 -5.37 -11.02 10.29
C LEU A 81 -4.56 -10.33 9.18
N PHE A 82 -3.25 -10.23 9.37
CA PHE A 82 -2.32 -9.71 8.38
C PHE A 82 -1.26 -10.77 8.05
N ASP A 83 -0.96 -10.89 6.77
CA ASP A 83 0.14 -11.68 6.24
C ASP A 83 1.17 -10.72 5.64
N ALA A 84 2.37 -10.72 6.19
CA ALA A 84 3.43 -9.82 5.80
C ALA A 84 4.66 -10.59 5.29
N ILE A 85 5.23 -10.11 4.20
CA ILE A 85 6.57 -10.51 3.75
C ILE A 85 7.49 -9.34 4.02
N VAL A 86 8.48 -9.59 4.86
CA VAL A 86 9.47 -8.59 5.30
C VAL A 86 10.81 -8.95 4.70
N ALA A 87 11.48 -7.99 4.09
CA ALA A 87 12.80 -8.13 3.51
C ALA A 87 13.71 -7.03 4.04
N PHE A 88 14.91 -7.42 4.46
CA PHE A 88 15.95 -6.54 4.98
C PHE A 88 17.25 -6.79 4.24
N ARG A 89 17.71 -5.79 3.49
CA ARG A 89 18.92 -5.87 2.68
C ARG A 89 20.14 -5.32 3.44
N SER A 90 21.31 -5.83 3.11
CA SER A 90 22.62 -5.42 3.62
C SER A 90 22.89 -3.90 3.64
N ASP A 91 22.27 -3.11 2.75
CA ASP A 91 22.38 -1.65 2.72
C ASP A 91 21.34 -0.93 3.60
N LEU A 92 20.75 -1.65 4.54
CA LEU A 92 19.68 -1.21 5.45
C LEU A 92 18.37 -0.87 4.74
N THR A 93 18.19 -1.25 3.47
CA THR A 93 16.89 -1.14 2.80
C THR A 93 15.93 -2.14 3.43
N PHE A 94 14.80 -1.63 3.94
CA PHE A 94 13.73 -2.43 4.50
C PHE A 94 12.50 -2.34 3.60
N PHE A 95 11.94 -3.48 3.26
CA PHE A 95 10.69 -3.57 2.51
C PHE A 95 9.75 -4.54 3.22
N MET A 96 8.50 -4.16 3.36
CA MET A 96 7.45 -5.01 3.90
C MET A 96 6.25 -4.92 2.98
N ALA A 97 5.80 -6.03 2.41
CA ALA A 97 4.51 -6.14 1.76
C ALA A 97 3.52 -6.76 2.73
N VAL A 98 2.31 -6.22 2.84
CA VAL A 98 1.28 -6.69 3.77
C VAL A 98 -0.03 -6.92 3.02
N ARG A 99 -0.68 -8.03 3.33
CA ARG A 99 -2.07 -8.33 2.96
C ARG A 99 -2.89 -8.49 4.22
N GLY A 100 -4.11 -7.99 4.24
CA GLY A 100 -4.96 -7.98 5.42
C GLY A 100 -6.37 -8.48 5.14
N TRP A 101 -6.89 -9.21 6.12
CA TRP A 101 -8.27 -9.70 6.18
C TRP A 101 -8.93 -9.16 7.44
N ILE A 102 -10.23 -8.98 7.35
CA ILE A 102 -11.08 -8.56 8.46
C ILE A 102 -12.01 -9.74 8.78
N ASN A 103 -12.21 -9.99 10.07
CA ASN A 103 -13.02 -11.07 10.62
C ASN A 103 -12.56 -12.47 10.22
N THR A 104 -11.25 -12.65 10.13
CA THR A 104 -10.59 -13.89 9.76
C THR A 104 -9.61 -14.28 10.86
N ASN A 105 -9.69 -15.52 11.33
CA ASN A 105 -8.71 -16.08 12.25
C ASN A 105 -7.66 -16.90 11.49
N TYR A 106 -6.62 -17.35 12.20
CA TYR A 106 -5.53 -18.11 11.59
C TYR A 106 -6.01 -19.41 10.95
N ASN A 107 -6.94 -20.13 11.59
CA ASN A 107 -7.47 -21.39 11.08
C ASN A 107 -8.19 -21.21 9.73
N ASP A 108 -9.06 -20.21 9.59
CA ASP A 108 -9.79 -19.94 8.34
C ASP A 108 -8.83 -19.58 7.20
N PHE A 109 -7.77 -18.82 7.51
CA PHE A 109 -6.69 -18.53 6.57
C PHE A 109 -5.89 -19.80 6.21
N PHE A 110 -5.53 -20.61 7.21
CA PHE A 110 -4.75 -21.83 7.03
C PHE A 110 -5.51 -22.88 6.20
N GLU A 111 -6.80 -23.09 6.47
CA GLU A 111 -7.66 -24.00 5.70
C GLU A 111 -8.08 -23.42 4.34
N ASN A 112 -7.70 -22.18 4.03
CA ASN A 112 -8.14 -21.43 2.85
C ASN A 112 -9.68 -21.48 2.66
N THR A 113 -10.42 -21.28 3.76
CA THR A 113 -11.88 -21.33 3.74
C THR A 113 -12.41 -20.28 2.76
N ASP A 114 -13.36 -20.64 1.89
CA ASP A 114 -13.96 -19.75 0.90
C ASP A 114 -12.94 -19.00 0.01
N ASP A 115 -11.78 -19.61 -0.23
CA ASP A 115 -10.67 -19.01 -0.99
C ASP A 115 -10.19 -17.66 -0.43
N LEU A 116 -10.17 -17.52 0.90
CA LEU A 116 -9.76 -16.29 1.59
C LEU A 116 -8.35 -15.83 1.19
N ARG A 117 -7.38 -16.74 0.99
CA ARG A 117 -5.96 -16.37 0.77
C ARG A 117 -5.74 -15.50 -0.49
N SER A 118 -6.56 -15.69 -1.52
CA SER A 118 -6.48 -14.95 -2.79
C SER A 118 -7.25 -13.62 -2.77
N HIS A 119 -8.09 -13.40 -1.75
CA HIS A 119 -9.01 -12.26 -1.65
C HIS A 119 -8.79 -11.40 -0.38
N PRO A 120 -7.59 -10.84 -0.15
CA PRO A 120 -7.37 -9.91 0.96
C PRO A 120 -8.24 -8.66 0.79
N ILE A 121 -8.76 -8.10 1.89
CA ILE A 121 -9.53 -6.85 1.88
C ILE A 121 -8.62 -5.63 1.69
N VAL A 122 -7.42 -5.67 2.25
CA VAL A 122 -6.43 -4.60 2.10
C VAL A 122 -5.09 -5.18 1.67
N SER A 123 -4.35 -4.42 0.86
CA SER A 123 -2.98 -4.72 0.48
C SER A 123 -2.15 -3.45 0.57
N GLY A 124 -0.88 -3.57 0.95
CA GLY A 124 -0.02 -2.42 1.08
C GLY A 124 1.44 -2.78 1.21
N PHE A 125 2.27 -1.76 1.31
CA PHE A 125 3.69 -1.94 1.53
C PHE A 125 4.29 -0.79 2.36
N VAL A 126 5.44 -1.08 2.96
CA VAL A 126 6.33 -0.11 3.59
C VAL A 126 7.71 -0.30 3.00
N LEU A 127 8.35 0.79 2.59
CA LEU A 127 9.69 0.85 2.06
C LEU A 127 10.48 1.91 2.83
N LEU A 128 11.58 1.51 3.44
CA LEU A 128 12.62 2.41 3.94
C LEU A 128 13.86 2.18 3.10
N ALA A 129 14.28 3.20 2.35
CA ALA A 129 15.42 3.16 1.46
C ALA A 129 16.46 4.22 1.88
N PRO A 130 17.40 3.89 2.79
CA PRO A 130 18.37 4.85 3.32
C PRO A 130 19.24 5.51 2.25
N ARG A 131 19.64 4.78 1.21
CA ARG A 131 20.44 5.33 0.09
C ARG A 131 19.72 6.45 -0.66
N LYS A 132 18.40 6.34 -0.81
CA LYS A 132 17.53 7.36 -1.41
C LYS A 132 17.01 8.38 -0.39
N LYS A 133 17.34 8.20 0.90
CA LYS A 133 16.80 8.97 2.04
C LYS A 133 15.28 8.99 2.07
N ARG A 134 14.64 7.87 1.73
CA ARG A 134 13.21 7.80 1.50
C ARG A 134 12.55 6.82 2.46
N PHE A 135 11.40 7.23 2.98
CA PHE A 135 10.40 6.35 3.56
C PHE A 135 9.12 6.48 2.74
N LEU A 136 8.54 5.35 2.34
CA LEU A 136 7.31 5.29 1.56
C LEU A 136 6.42 4.18 2.15
N ALA A 137 5.20 4.52 2.54
CA ALA A 137 4.20 3.56 2.95
C ALA A 137 2.94 3.76 2.12
N HIS A 138 2.29 2.67 1.74
CA HIS A 138 1.06 2.68 0.97
C HIS A 138 0.13 1.57 1.43
N VAL A 139 -1.17 1.84 1.45
CA VAL A 139 -2.22 0.84 1.65
C VAL A 139 -3.39 1.17 0.76
N SER A 140 -4.01 0.15 0.19
CA SER A 140 -5.24 0.29 -0.57
C SER A 140 -6.20 -0.85 -0.26
N SER A 141 -7.49 -0.57 -0.37
CA SER A 141 -8.50 -1.64 -0.43
C SER A 141 -8.31 -2.50 -1.69
N ASN A 142 -8.87 -3.70 -1.63
CA ASN A 142 -9.02 -4.57 -2.76
C ASN A 142 -10.51 -4.71 -3.12
N PRO A 143 -10.93 -4.34 -4.35
CA PRO A 143 -12.33 -4.48 -4.77
C PRO A 143 -12.86 -5.91 -4.69
N ASP A 144 -11.97 -6.90 -4.88
CA ASP A 144 -12.30 -8.32 -4.83
C ASP A 144 -12.09 -8.93 -3.43
N GLY A 145 -11.85 -8.11 -2.40
CA GLY A 145 -11.61 -8.58 -1.04
C GLY A 145 -12.81 -9.32 -0.45
N SER A 146 -12.55 -10.37 0.32
CA SER A 146 -13.59 -11.15 1.02
C SER A 146 -13.49 -10.98 2.53
N LEU A 147 -14.65 -10.90 3.18
CA LEU A 147 -14.76 -10.80 4.63
C LEU A 147 -14.88 -12.19 5.24
N GLY A 148 -14.07 -12.49 6.25
CA GLY A 148 -14.23 -13.71 7.01
C GLY A 148 -15.51 -13.73 7.85
N ALA A 149 -15.78 -14.88 8.47
CA ALA A 149 -17.02 -15.12 9.20
C ALA A 149 -16.92 -14.89 10.72
N ARG A 150 -15.74 -14.48 11.23
CA ARG A 150 -15.41 -14.54 12.67
C ARG A 150 -14.76 -13.24 13.19
N PRO A 151 -15.48 -12.38 13.92
CA PRO A 151 -16.85 -12.56 14.38
C PRO A 151 -17.88 -12.40 13.26
N ALA A 152 -19.08 -12.96 13.46
CA ALA A 152 -20.19 -12.71 12.55
C ALA A 152 -20.62 -11.24 12.65
N LEU A 153 -20.70 -10.55 11.51
CA LEU A 153 -21.23 -9.18 11.45
C LEU A 153 -22.65 -9.17 10.89
N PRO A 154 -23.49 -8.22 11.34
CA PRO A 154 -24.71 -7.87 10.66
C PRO A 154 -24.47 -7.53 9.18
N GLU A 155 -25.44 -7.83 8.31
CA GLU A 155 -25.30 -7.64 6.86
C GLU A 155 -24.95 -6.19 6.47
N PHE A 156 -25.50 -5.20 7.18
CA PHE A 156 -25.19 -3.79 6.93
C PHE A 156 -23.70 -3.47 7.17
N ALA A 157 -23.08 -4.04 8.21
CA ALA A 157 -21.67 -3.85 8.53
C ALA A 157 -20.78 -4.56 7.51
N ARG A 158 -21.16 -5.76 7.06
CA ARG A 158 -20.46 -6.46 5.96
C ARG A 158 -20.42 -5.61 4.69
N LYS A 159 -21.57 -5.05 4.29
CA LYS A 159 -21.67 -4.16 3.14
C LYS A 159 -20.88 -2.86 3.33
N ALA A 160 -20.84 -2.30 4.54
CA ALA A 160 -20.09 -1.09 4.82
C ALA A 160 -18.55 -1.29 4.75
N ILE A 161 -18.06 -2.49 5.05
CA ILE A 161 -16.61 -2.81 5.02
C ILE A 161 -16.15 -3.16 3.60
N LEU A 162 -16.96 -3.86 2.81
CA LEU A 162 -16.56 -4.36 1.48
C LEU A 162 -16.73 -3.32 0.35
N LYS A 163 -17.50 -2.25 0.58
CA LYS A 163 -17.83 -1.27 -0.47
C LYS A 163 -16.86 -0.09 -0.63
N PRO A 164 -16.14 0.37 0.40
CA PRO A 164 -15.18 1.43 0.24
C PRO A 164 -14.01 1.02 -0.65
N ASP A 165 -13.71 1.83 -1.66
CA ASP A 165 -12.45 1.81 -2.39
C ASP A 165 -11.59 2.96 -1.88
N PHE A 166 -10.37 2.71 -1.39
CA PHE A 166 -9.49 3.74 -0.86
C PHE A 166 -8.03 3.44 -1.16
N SER A 167 -7.24 4.49 -1.19
CA SER A 167 -5.78 4.42 -1.15
C SER A 167 -5.26 5.42 -0.13
N ALA A 168 -4.22 5.07 0.61
CA ALA A 168 -3.50 5.99 1.47
C ALA A 168 -2.00 5.83 1.21
N THR A 169 -1.30 6.96 1.05
CA THR A 169 0.13 6.99 0.76
C THR A 169 0.80 7.98 1.69
N MET A 170 1.92 7.57 2.26
CA MET A 170 2.81 8.40 3.07
C MET A 170 4.21 8.36 2.46
N LEU A 171 4.73 9.52 2.08
CA LEU A 171 6.08 9.72 1.57
C LEU A 171 6.81 10.67 2.51
N ILE A 172 8.01 10.26 2.94
CA ILE A 172 8.92 11.10 3.71
C ILE A 172 10.27 11.08 3.01
N GLU A 173 10.76 12.27 2.68
CA GLU A 173 12.08 12.53 2.09
C GLU A 173 12.69 13.74 2.83
N PRO A 174 13.99 14.04 2.67
CA PRO A 174 14.58 15.23 3.29
C PRO A 174 13.83 16.49 2.83
N GLY A 175 13.31 17.25 3.79
CA GLY A 175 12.54 18.45 3.50
C GLY A 175 11.12 18.20 2.98
N LEU A 176 10.62 16.96 3.02
CA LEU A 176 9.26 16.62 2.58
C LEU A 176 8.61 15.56 3.49
N PHE A 177 7.45 15.92 4.04
CA PHE A 177 6.46 15.00 4.57
C PHE A 177 5.20 15.12 3.72
N HIS A 178 4.73 14.04 3.13
CA HIS A 178 3.53 14.02 2.29
C HIS A 178 2.66 12.84 2.69
N PHE A 179 1.42 13.12 3.06
CA PHE A 179 0.40 12.13 3.36
C PHE A 179 -0.84 12.43 2.54
N GLU A 180 -1.37 11.41 1.88
CA GLU A 180 -2.63 11.49 1.16
C GLU A 180 -3.52 10.29 1.51
N LEU A 181 -4.81 10.54 1.69
CA LEU A 181 -5.86 9.53 1.78
C LEU A 181 -6.83 9.81 0.66
N GLY A 182 -6.76 9.02 -0.40
CA GLY A 182 -7.65 9.11 -1.54
C GLY A 182 -7.55 10.44 -2.30
N TRP A 183 -6.45 11.20 -2.19
CA TRP A 183 -6.41 12.52 -2.79
C TRP A 183 -6.32 12.48 -4.33
N PRO A 184 -7.13 13.27 -5.07
CA PRO A 184 -8.23 14.10 -4.54
C PRO A 184 -9.57 13.36 -4.40
N ASN A 185 -9.86 12.31 -5.17
CA ASN A 185 -11.19 11.67 -5.22
C ASN A 185 -11.15 10.12 -5.32
N MET A 186 -10.17 9.50 -4.66
CA MET A 186 -9.88 8.07 -4.65
C MET A 186 -10.38 7.34 -3.39
N LEU A 187 -10.97 8.03 -2.40
CA LEU A 187 -11.79 7.39 -1.37
C LEU A 187 -13.25 7.35 -1.87
N ARG A 188 -13.71 6.18 -2.30
CA ARG A 188 -15.00 6.01 -2.98
C ARG A 188 -15.92 5.08 -2.22
N PHE A 189 -17.20 5.40 -2.20
CA PHE A 189 -18.25 4.55 -1.67
C PHE A 189 -19.41 4.54 -2.67
N ARG A 190 -19.78 3.35 -3.17
CA ARG A 190 -20.85 3.18 -4.15
C ARG A 190 -21.97 2.30 -3.61
N GLN A 191 -23.20 2.77 -3.72
CA GLN A 191 -24.40 2.10 -3.22
C GLN A 191 -25.54 2.21 -4.24
N LEU A 192 -26.26 1.11 -4.42
CA LEU A 192 -27.48 1.08 -5.23
C LEU A 192 -28.70 1.27 -4.31
N PHE A 193 -29.63 2.14 -4.72
CA PHE A 193 -30.93 2.39 -4.09
C PHE A 193 -32.03 2.28 -5.15
N GLY A 194 -32.55 1.07 -5.37
CA GLY A 194 -33.47 0.81 -6.47
C GLY A 194 -32.79 1.08 -7.83
N PRO A 195 -33.35 1.92 -8.71
CA PRO A 195 -32.73 2.29 -9.98
C PRO A 195 -31.68 3.41 -9.84
N VAL A 196 -31.48 3.97 -8.63
CA VAL A 196 -30.52 5.06 -8.40
C VAL A 196 -29.17 4.48 -7.96
N ILE A 197 -28.11 4.86 -8.67
CA ILE A 197 -26.72 4.63 -8.27
C ILE A 197 -26.23 5.86 -7.53
N PHE A 198 -25.86 5.71 -6.27
CA PHE A 198 -25.24 6.76 -5.45
C PHE A 198 -23.76 6.47 -5.26
N GLU A 199 -22.91 7.45 -5.53
CA GLU A 199 -21.45 7.36 -5.39
C GLU A 199 -20.95 8.58 -4.61
N VAL A 200 -20.20 8.34 -3.54
CA VAL A 200 -19.47 9.39 -2.81
C VAL A 200 -18.00 9.19 -3.08
N ARG A 201 -17.30 10.26 -3.44
CA ARG A 201 -15.84 10.33 -3.55
C ARG A 201 -15.32 11.34 -2.53
N ALA A 202 -14.14 11.09 -1.99
CA ALA A 202 -13.47 11.99 -1.09
C ALA A 202 -11.95 11.87 -1.24
N GLY A 203 -11.25 12.82 -0.66
CA GLY A 203 -9.81 12.80 -0.54
C GLY A 203 -9.30 13.80 0.48
N PHE A 204 -8.14 13.49 1.04
CA PHE A 204 -7.42 14.32 1.99
C PHE A 204 -5.94 14.35 1.64
N ILE A 205 -5.32 15.53 1.72
CA ILE A 205 -3.87 15.72 1.58
C ILE A 205 -3.34 16.53 2.76
N PHE A 206 -2.19 16.11 3.27
CA PHE A 206 -1.40 16.83 4.25
C PHE A 206 0.06 16.78 3.82
N ARG A 207 0.64 17.92 3.49
CA ARG A 207 2.00 18.03 2.98
C ARG A 207 2.75 19.13 3.71
N ILE A 208 3.96 18.84 4.16
CA ILE A 208 4.91 19.79 4.72
C ILE A 208 6.17 19.68 3.87
N SER A 209 6.61 20.79 3.27
CA SER A 209 7.91 20.88 2.61
C SER A 209 8.84 21.82 3.36
N GLU A 210 10.02 22.12 2.82
CA GLU A 210 10.91 23.16 3.37
C GLU A 210 10.31 24.58 3.30
N THR A 211 9.38 24.82 2.37
CA THR A 211 8.89 26.18 2.06
C THR A 211 7.44 26.43 2.42
N GLU A 212 6.64 25.37 2.52
CA GLU A 212 5.19 25.47 2.66
C GLU A 212 4.58 24.26 3.36
N MET A 213 3.47 24.49 4.05
CA MET A 213 2.56 23.46 4.55
C MET A 213 1.23 23.57 3.80
N VAL A 214 0.66 22.43 3.42
CA VAL A 214 -0.59 22.31 2.66
C VAL A 214 -1.51 21.31 3.36
N ILE A 215 -2.78 21.68 3.49
CA ILE A 215 -3.85 20.80 3.97
C ILE A 215 -5.01 20.93 2.99
N GLY A 216 -5.54 19.81 2.52
CA GLY A 216 -6.65 19.80 1.57
C GLY A 216 -7.66 18.72 1.87
N VAL A 217 -8.94 19.04 1.64
CA VAL A 217 -10.07 18.11 1.64
C VAL A 217 -10.87 18.27 0.35
N SER A 218 -11.32 17.15 -0.21
CA SER A 218 -12.17 17.10 -1.40
C SER A 218 -13.28 16.09 -1.15
N MET A 219 -14.49 16.43 -1.55
CA MET A 219 -15.67 15.57 -1.46
C MET A 219 -16.54 15.78 -2.71
N GLU A 220 -17.07 14.70 -3.24
CA GLU A 220 -18.02 14.68 -4.34
C GLU A 220 -19.09 13.63 -4.05
N ALA A 221 -20.35 13.95 -4.31
CA ALA A 221 -21.43 12.97 -4.30
C ALA A 221 -22.16 13.04 -5.64
N ARG A 222 -22.39 11.88 -6.24
CA ARG A 222 -23.07 11.71 -7.53
C ARG A 222 -24.23 10.73 -7.38
N ALA A 223 -25.36 11.09 -7.95
CA ALA A 223 -26.53 10.24 -8.10
C ALA A 223 -26.85 10.12 -9.59
N THR A 224 -26.94 8.89 -10.08
CA THR A 224 -27.35 8.58 -11.45
C THR A 224 -28.60 7.72 -11.42
N LEU A 225 -29.60 8.09 -12.22
CA LEU A 225 -30.85 7.36 -12.40
C LEU A 225 -31.05 7.09 -13.89
N ASP A 226 -31.22 5.82 -14.23
CA ASP A 226 -31.54 5.35 -15.57
C ASP A 226 -32.86 4.58 -15.52
N ILE A 227 -33.88 5.08 -16.23
CA ILE A 227 -35.16 4.41 -16.39
C ILE A 227 -35.44 4.25 -17.87
N GLU A 228 -35.69 3.03 -18.30
CA GLU A 228 -36.20 2.71 -19.63
C GLU A 228 -37.45 1.85 -19.50
N ALA A 229 -38.50 2.21 -20.23
CA ALA A 229 -39.71 1.42 -20.35
C ALA A 229 -40.19 1.46 -21.80
N GLY A 230 -40.65 0.31 -22.29
CA GLY A 230 -41.11 0.17 -23.66
C GLY A 230 -42.35 -0.69 -23.74
N PHE A 231 -43.22 -0.36 -24.68
CA PHE A 231 -44.34 -1.18 -25.09
C PHE A 231 -44.25 -1.37 -26.60
N GLU A 232 -44.32 -2.61 -27.05
CA GLU A 232 -44.31 -2.95 -28.47
C GLU A 232 -45.55 -3.79 -28.81
N ALA A 233 -46.41 -3.25 -29.68
CA ALA A 233 -47.45 -4.00 -30.38
C ALA A 233 -47.14 -4.00 -31.89
N ALA A 234 -47.67 -4.99 -32.61
CA ALA A 234 -47.32 -5.28 -34.02
C ALA A 234 -47.40 -4.08 -35.00
N VAL A 235 -48.19 -3.06 -34.67
CA VAL A 235 -48.47 -1.87 -35.49
C VAL A 235 -48.10 -0.56 -34.77
N ILE A 236 -47.98 -0.57 -33.44
CA ILE A 236 -47.73 0.63 -32.62
C ILE A 236 -46.80 0.26 -31.48
N GLY A 237 -45.78 1.07 -31.24
CA GLY A 237 -44.98 0.97 -30.02
C GLY A 237 -44.52 2.31 -29.51
N ALA A 238 -44.13 2.33 -28.24
CA ALA A 238 -43.62 3.49 -27.53
C ALA A 238 -42.45 3.07 -26.64
N ASN A 239 -41.41 3.89 -26.60
CA ASN A 239 -40.30 3.77 -25.67
C ASN A 239 -40.14 5.11 -24.94
N ILE A 240 -40.11 5.04 -23.62
CA ILE A 240 -39.83 6.15 -22.72
C ILE A 240 -38.50 5.87 -22.02
N SER A 241 -37.59 6.84 -22.09
CA SER A 241 -36.32 6.81 -21.36
C SER A 241 -36.15 8.12 -20.59
N ALA A 242 -35.69 7.98 -19.34
CA ALA A 242 -35.35 9.08 -18.47
C ALA A 242 -33.97 8.81 -17.87
N HIS A 243 -33.05 9.76 -18.10
CA HIS A 243 -31.70 9.75 -17.57
C HIS A 243 -31.54 10.99 -16.70
N ALA A 244 -31.23 10.80 -15.42
CA ALA A 244 -30.96 11.91 -14.51
C ALA A 244 -29.61 11.72 -13.83
N ILE A 245 -28.77 12.76 -13.88
CA ILE A 245 -27.52 12.86 -13.14
C ILE A 245 -27.64 14.06 -12.22
N ALA A 246 -27.31 13.89 -10.95
CA ALA A 246 -27.07 14.96 -10.01
C ALA A 246 -25.69 14.76 -9.38
N ALA A 247 -24.90 15.83 -9.27
CA ALA A 247 -23.61 15.83 -8.62
C ALA A 247 -23.48 17.06 -7.73
N VAL A 248 -22.85 16.91 -6.58
CA VAL A 248 -22.41 18.00 -5.71
C VAL A 248 -20.96 17.74 -5.35
N GLY A 249 -20.13 18.77 -5.36
CA GLY A 249 -18.76 18.66 -4.91
C GLY A 249 -18.32 19.86 -4.10
N ALA A 250 -17.40 19.62 -3.19
CA ALA A 250 -16.75 20.61 -2.36
C ALA A 250 -15.26 20.31 -2.28
N ARG A 251 -14.42 21.33 -2.38
CA ARG A 251 -12.98 21.23 -2.22
C ARG A 251 -12.48 22.41 -1.42
N LEU A 252 -11.61 22.18 -0.45
CA LEU A 252 -10.98 23.21 0.37
C LEU A 252 -9.49 22.88 0.47
N VAL A 253 -8.64 23.82 0.10
CA VAL A 253 -7.17 23.70 0.21
C VAL A 253 -6.63 24.93 0.88
N GLY A 254 -5.89 24.72 1.96
CA GLY A 254 -5.10 25.72 2.64
C GLY A 254 -3.61 25.49 2.39
N MET A 255 -2.88 26.57 2.18
CA MET A 255 -1.43 26.60 2.10
C MET A 255 -0.90 27.75 2.96
N THR A 256 0.19 27.52 3.67
CA THR A 256 0.93 28.56 4.39
C THR A 256 2.42 28.38 4.12
N SER A 257 3.14 29.48 3.90
CA SER A 257 4.59 29.44 3.80
C SER A 257 5.21 29.21 5.17
N LEU A 258 6.30 28.47 5.20
CA LEU A 258 7.15 28.29 6.38
C LEU A 258 8.34 29.25 6.40
N VAL A 259 8.53 30.01 5.30
CA VAL A 259 9.64 30.98 5.15
C VAL A 259 9.14 32.41 5.34
N ARG A 260 7.87 32.68 5.02
CA ARG A 260 7.25 34.01 5.10
C ARG A 260 5.97 33.95 5.94
N GLU A 261 5.95 34.61 7.09
CA GLU A 261 4.85 34.54 8.06
C GLU A 261 3.50 35.01 7.49
N ASP A 262 3.49 35.98 6.58
CA ASP A 262 2.27 36.54 5.98
C ASP A 262 1.86 35.89 4.65
N ASP A 263 2.56 34.84 4.21
CA ASP A 263 2.32 34.22 2.92
C ASP A 263 1.45 32.98 3.07
N PHE A 264 0.14 33.16 2.99
CA PHE A 264 -0.83 32.06 3.02
C PHE A 264 -1.84 32.15 1.88
N ALA A 265 -2.57 31.06 1.69
CA ALA A 265 -3.68 30.94 0.76
C ALA A 265 -4.72 29.95 1.29
N VAL A 266 -5.99 30.31 1.25
CA VAL A 266 -7.09 29.36 1.41
C VAL A 266 -7.97 29.49 0.19
N TYR A 267 -8.17 28.39 -0.52
CA TYR A 267 -9.06 28.29 -1.66
C TYR A 267 -10.14 27.25 -1.38
N GLY A 268 -11.39 27.64 -1.55
CA GLY A 268 -12.54 26.77 -1.41
C GLY A 268 -13.41 26.83 -2.66
N ALA A 269 -13.99 25.70 -3.04
CA ALA A 269 -14.84 25.57 -4.21
C ALA A 269 -15.99 24.63 -3.88
N ILE A 270 -17.23 25.07 -4.08
CA ILE A 270 -18.43 24.24 -3.92
C ILE A 270 -19.23 24.37 -5.20
N GLY A 271 -19.74 23.27 -5.73
CA GLY A 271 -20.65 23.33 -6.85
C GLY A 271 -21.55 22.13 -6.98
N ILE A 272 -22.60 22.34 -7.76
CA ILE A 272 -23.71 21.43 -7.97
C ILE A 272 -23.96 21.38 -9.48
N GLU A 273 -24.22 20.19 -9.98
CA GLU A 273 -24.66 19.93 -11.34
C GLU A 273 -25.87 19.01 -11.30
N MET A 274 -26.89 19.32 -12.08
CA MET A 274 -28.03 18.44 -12.30
C MET A 274 -28.36 18.47 -13.78
N ARG A 275 -28.55 17.29 -14.37
CA ARG A 275 -29.00 17.11 -15.74
C ARG A 275 -30.08 16.05 -15.77
N ILE A 276 -31.22 16.39 -16.35
CA ILE A 276 -32.34 15.49 -16.57
C ILE A 276 -32.59 15.47 -18.08
N GLU A 277 -32.48 14.30 -18.67
CA GLU A 277 -32.81 14.03 -20.07
C GLU A 277 -34.00 13.09 -20.13
N PHE A 278 -35.04 13.53 -20.83
CA PHE A 278 -36.24 12.76 -21.11
C PHE A 278 -36.36 12.54 -22.60
N ARG A 279 -36.64 11.30 -23.01
CA ARG A 279 -36.84 10.93 -24.39
C ARG A 279 -38.02 10.00 -24.53
N LEU A 280 -38.90 10.34 -25.48
CA LEU A 280 -40.06 9.56 -25.87
C LEU A 280 -39.96 9.28 -27.37
N ILE A 281 -39.96 8.02 -27.74
CA ILE A 281 -39.98 7.55 -29.13
C ILE A 281 -41.29 6.79 -29.33
N ILE A 282 -42.13 7.25 -30.24
CA ILE A 282 -43.36 6.57 -30.65
C ILE A 282 -43.19 6.14 -32.10
N TRP A 283 -43.44 4.88 -32.42
CA TRP A 283 -43.44 4.39 -33.79
C TRP A 283 -44.79 3.79 -34.16
N ILE A 284 -45.24 4.10 -35.38
CA ILE A 284 -46.47 3.57 -35.97
C ILE A 284 -46.07 2.88 -37.28
N GLY A 285 -46.25 1.56 -37.33
CA GLY A 285 -45.98 0.72 -38.49
C GLY A 285 -47.27 0.36 -39.22
N LEU A 286 -47.54 0.96 -40.37
CA LEU A 286 -48.67 0.62 -41.23
C LEU A 286 -48.22 -0.37 -42.32
N LYS A 287 -48.82 -1.55 -42.37
CA LYS A 287 -48.58 -2.53 -43.44
C LYS A 287 -49.61 -2.30 -44.56
N ILE A 288 -49.18 -1.75 -45.69
CA ILE A 288 -50.01 -1.61 -46.90
C ILE A 288 -49.45 -2.60 -47.95
N GLY A 289 -50.16 -3.71 -48.20
CA GLY A 289 -49.72 -4.74 -49.15
C GLY A 289 -48.42 -5.44 -48.73
N PHE A 290 -47.42 -5.49 -49.62
CA PHE A 290 -46.09 -6.05 -49.38
C PHE A 290 -45.10 -5.06 -48.73
N VAL A 291 -45.50 -3.81 -48.47
CA VAL A 291 -44.61 -2.75 -47.95
C VAL A 291 -45.02 -2.36 -46.53
N LYS A 292 -44.05 -2.34 -45.61
CA LYS A 292 -44.21 -1.86 -44.23
C LYS A 292 -43.71 -0.41 -44.15
N ILE A 293 -44.62 0.54 -43.92
CA ILE A 293 -44.28 1.94 -43.70
C ILE A 293 -44.21 2.16 -42.19
N THR A 294 -43.04 2.56 -41.68
CA THR A 294 -42.88 2.89 -40.25
C THR A 294 -42.65 4.39 -40.10
N LYS A 295 -43.45 5.05 -39.28
CA LYS A 295 -43.28 6.47 -38.93
C LYS A 295 -42.86 6.58 -37.46
N GLU A 296 -41.72 7.21 -37.23
CA GLU A 296 -41.21 7.51 -35.89
C GLU A 296 -41.45 8.97 -35.52
N PHE A 297 -41.93 9.20 -34.30
CA PHE A 297 -42.05 10.49 -33.66
C PHE A 297 -41.11 10.51 -32.45
N LYS A 298 -40.20 11.48 -32.39
CA LYS A 298 -39.19 11.63 -31.34
C LYS A 298 -39.43 12.92 -30.59
N LEU A 299 -39.76 12.81 -29.32
CA LEU A 299 -39.84 13.94 -28.39
C LEU A 299 -38.68 13.84 -27.41
N SER A 300 -37.91 14.92 -27.27
CA SER A 300 -36.81 14.99 -26.32
C SER A 300 -36.85 16.31 -25.57
N PHE A 301 -36.61 16.22 -24.27
CA PHE A 301 -36.49 17.36 -23.37
C PHE A 301 -35.25 17.16 -22.51
N THR A 302 -34.45 18.21 -22.35
CA THR A 302 -33.31 18.21 -21.45
C THR A 302 -33.39 19.45 -20.58
N LEU A 303 -33.32 19.27 -19.27
CA LEU A 303 -33.15 20.33 -18.31
C LEU A 303 -31.80 20.14 -17.64
N GLY A 304 -31.03 21.22 -17.49
CA GLY A 304 -29.86 21.18 -16.65
C GLY A 304 -29.65 22.46 -15.87
N PHE A 305 -29.02 22.27 -14.73
CA PHE A 305 -28.67 23.31 -13.78
C PHE A 305 -27.23 23.06 -13.33
N THR A 306 -26.42 24.11 -13.34
CA THR A 306 -25.10 24.10 -12.72
C THR A 306 -24.98 25.34 -11.87
N ALA A 307 -24.41 25.22 -10.68
CA ALA A 307 -24.05 26.35 -9.85
C ALA A 307 -22.73 26.06 -9.15
N GLY A 308 -21.87 27.06 -9.06
CA GLY A 308 -20.57 26.97 -8.41
C GLY A 308 -20.25 28.26 -7.68
N ILE A 309 -19.62 28.13 -6.52
CA ILE A 309 -19.10 29.22 -5.71
C ILE A 309 -17.65 28.88 -5.35
N GLU A 310 -16.76 29.82 -5.60
CA GLU A 310 -15.36 29.81 -5.22
C GLU A 310 -15.11 30.90 -4.19
N ILE A 311 -14.34 30.57 -3.16
CA ILE A 311 -13.85 31.48 -2.12
C ILE A 311 -12.33 31.48 -2.13
N GLY A 312 -11.74 32.64 -1.88
CA GLY A 312 -10.28 32.76 -1.77
C GLY A 312 -9.87 33.73 -0.69
N LEU A 313 -8.80 33.41 0.01
CA LEU A 313 -8.22 34.23 1.06
C LEU A 313 -6.69 34.18 0.94
N THR A 314 -6.05 35.33 0.78
CA THR A 314 -4.58 35.48 0.75
C THR A 314 -4.08 36.64 1.62
N GLY A 315 -4.98 37.23 2.40
CA GLY A 315 -4.79 38.45 3.20
C GLY A 315 -6.05 38.71 4.04
N PRO A 316 -6.27 39.95 4.53
CA PRO A 316 -7.40 40.25 5.42
C PRO A 316 -8.77 40.19 4.75
N ASP A 317 -8.83 40.48 3.44
CA ASP A 317 -10.08 40.58 2.70
C ASP A 317 -10.35 39.29 1.89
N PRO A 318 -11.42 38.54 2.19
CA PRO A 318 -11.79 37.39 1.38
C PRO A 318 -12.33 37.83 0.01
N GLY A 319 -12.19 36.94 -0.97
CA GLY A 319 -12.82 37.02 -2.27
C GLY A 319 -13.87 35.93 -2.45
N VAL A 320 -14.90 36.23 -3.24
CA VAL A 320 -15.91 35.27 -3.67
C VAL A 320 -16.19 35.45 -5.17
N ARG A 321 -16.35 34.33 -5.88
CA ARG A 321 -16.85 34.29 -7.24
C ARG A 321 -17.87 33.19 -7.35
N GLY A 322 -18.98 33.43 -8.03
CA GLY A 322 -19.92 32.37 -8.34
C GLY A 322 -20.55 32.50 -9.71
N THR A 323 -21.00 31.36 -10.19
CA THR A 323 -21.57 31.16 -11.52
C THR A 323 -22.76 30.22 -11.38
N GLY A 324 -23.90 30.59 -11.95
CA GLY A 324 -25.07 29.73 -12.07
C GLY A 324 -25.51 29.68 -13.52
N THR A 325 -25.79 28.49 -14.04
CA THR A 325 -26.32 28.30 -15.39
C THR A 325 -27.53 27.38 -15.35
N ILE A 326 -28.63 27.83 -15.95
CA ILE A 326 -29.80 27.01 -16.26
C ILE A 326 -29.83 26.85 -17.78
N TYR A 327 -29.98 25.62 -18.26
CA TYR A 327 -30.24 25.37 -19.67
C TYR A 327 -31.42 24.43 -19.85
N ALA A 328 -32.24 24.70 -20.86
CA ALA A 328 -33.35 23.87 -21.25
C ALA A 328 -33.26 23.63 -22.75
N LYS A 329 -33.46 22.37 -23.18
CA LYS A 329 -33.53 21.97 -24.58
C LYS A 329 -34.84 21.25 -24.81
N PHE A 330 -35.59 21.68 -25.81
CA PHE A 330 -36.84 21.05 -26.23
C PHE A 330 -36.79 20.80 -27.73
N MET A 331 -36.91 19.53 -28.14
CA MET A 331 -36.96 19.13 -29.56
C MET A 331 -35.85 19.77 -30.42
N GLY A 332 -34.61 19.73 -29.93
CA GLY A 332 -33.45 20.29 -30.66
C GLY A 332 -33.17 21.77 -30.40
N HIS A 333 -34.13 22.55 -29.88
CA HIS A 333 -33.98 23.99 -29.61
C HIS A 333 -33.61 24.23 -28.16
N GLY A 334 -32.54 24.98 -27.91
CA GLY A 334 -31.99 25.19 -26.57
C GLY A 334 -31.98 26.65 -26.14
N MET A 335 -32.24 26.89 -24.87
CA MET A 335 -32.02 28.17 -24.19
C MET A 335 -31.03 27.96 -23.05
N LYS A 336 -30.09 28.89 -22.87
CA LYS A 336 -29.10 28.88 -21.80
C LYS A 336 -29.07 30.25 -21.14
N PHE A 337 -29.26 30.28 -19.83
CA PHE A 337 -29.18 31.47 -18.99
C PHE A 337 -28.02 31.30 -18.02
N THR A 338 -27.12 32.27 -17.97
CA THR A 338 -25.96 32.25 -17.05
C THR A 338 -25.94 33.54 -16.23
N ALA A 339 -25.90 33.41 -14.91
CA ALA A 339 -25.68 34.49 -13.96
C ALA A 339 -24.30 34.35 -13.33
N LYS A 340 -23.63 35.48 -13.06
CA LYS A 340 -22.33 35.53 -12.39
C LYS A 340 -22.36 36.58 -11.29
N PHE A 341 -21.76 36.29 -10.15
CA PHE A 341 -21.52 37.27 -9.09
C PHE A 341 -20.07 37.22 -8.66
N LYS A 342 -19.51 38.37 -8.29
CA LYS A 342 -18.10 38.52 -7.95
C LYS A 342 -17.96 39.59 -6.88
N SER A 343 -17.19 39.32 -5.84
CA SER A 343 -16.71 40.31 -4.87
C SER A 343 -15.25 40.00 -4.58
N ASN A 344 -14.35 40.98 -4.74
CA ASN A 344 -12.90 40.80 -4.57
C ASN A 344 -12.36 39.54 -5.30
N GLU A 345 -12.68 39.37 -6.59
CA GLU A 345 -12.28 38.20 -7.39
C GLU A 345 -10.75 38.01 -7.42
N GLY A 346 -9.98 39.09 -7.28
CA GLY A 346 -8.52 39.04 -7.21
C GLY A 346 -8.01 38.13 -6.10
N ALA A 347 -8.64 38.13 -4.92
CA ALA A 347 -8.27 37.23 -3.82
C ALA A 347 -8.56 35.75 -4.14
N VAL A 348 -9.62 35.46 -4.91
CA VAL A 348 -9.93 34.10 -5.40
C VAL A 348 -8.85 33.62 -6.37
N ILE A 349 -8.52 34.44 -7.37
CA ILE A 349 -7.51 34.09 -8.38
C ILE A 349 -6.13 33.94 -7.73
N ALA A 350 -5.77 34.80 -6.78
CA ALA A 350 -4.51 34.72 -6.05
C ALA A 350 -4.43 33.46 -5.17
N ALA A 351 -5.49 33.14 -4.43
CA ALA A 351 -5.56 31.93 -3.62
C ALA A 351 -5.45 30.67 -4.48
N LEU A 352 -6.25 30.60 -5.55
CA LEU A 352 -6.23 29.50 -6.52
C LEU A 352 -4.84 29.33 -7.12
N GLY A 353 -4.21 30.42 -7.59
CA GLY A 353 -2.87 30.37 -8.18
C GLY A 353 -1.80 29.81 -7.23
N LYS A 354 -1.91 30.08 -5.92
CA LYS A 354 -1.01 29.53 -4.91
C LYS A 354 -1.26 28.05 -4.60
N VAL A 355 -2.52 27.60 -4.60
CA VAL A 355 -2.85 26.19 -4.29
C VAL A 355 -2.89 25.27 -5.50
N GLN A 356 -2.87 25.83 -6.72
CA GLN A 356 -2.99 25.11 -7.99
C GLN A 356 -2.06 23.89 -8.11
N PRO A 357 -0.78 23.95 -7.68
CA PRO A 357 0.11 22.80 -7.74
C PRO A 357 -0.35 21.61 -6.89
N PHE A 358 -1.26 21.79 -5.93
CA PHE A 358 -1.72 20.73 -5.03
C PHE A 358 -3.10 20.19 -5.40
N LEU A 359 -3.86 20.91 -6.24
CA LEU A 359 -5.23 20.54 -6.60
C LEU A 359 -5.29 19.22 -7.38
N ASN A 360 -4.30 18.97 -8.24
CA ASN A 360 -4.30 17.84 -9.18
C ASN A 360 -3.12 16.88 -8.99
N THR A 361 -2.27 17.10 -7.99
CA THR A 361 -1.09 16.25 -7.74
C THR A 361 -1.41 15.25 -6.63
N GLY A 362 -1.98 14.10 -7.00
CA GLY A 362 -2.02 12.92 -6.15
C GLY A 362 -0.97 11.91 -6.61
N LEU A 363 -0.23 11.30 -5.68
CA LEU A 363 0.77 10.26 -6.05
C LEU A 363 0.10 9.01 -6.63
N THR A 364 -1.19 8.80 -6.35
CA THR A 364 -1.99 7.65 -6.80
C THR A 364 -3.09 7.99 -7.81
N SER A 365 -3.30 9.26 -8.16
CA SER A 365 -4.44 9.68 -8.99
C SER A 365 -4.07 9.77 -10.47
N GLU A 366 -4.77 9.01 -11.30
CA GLU A 366 -4.59 9.01 -12.77
C GLU A 366 -5.55 9.99 -13.48
N ASP A 367 -6.74 10.21 -12.91
CA ASP A 367 -7.75 11.13 -13.44
C ASP A 367 -8.33 12.00 -12.32
N VAL A 368 -8.15 13.31 -12.42
CA VAL A 368 -8.72 14.29 -11.49
C VAL A 368 -9.90 14.98 -12.15
N GLU A 369 -11.12 14.58 -11.78
CA GLU A 369 -12.32 15.32 -12.14
C GLU A 369 -12.36 16.69 -11.40
N GLY A 370 -12.73 17.73 -12.14
CA GLY A 370 -12.96 19.07 -11.58
C GLY A 370 -14.19 19.09 -10.67
N THR A 371 -14.31 20.12 -9.83
CA THR A 371 -15.50 20.28 -8.98
C THR A 371 -16.75 20.49 -9.86
N PRO A 372 -17.84 19.72 -9.67
CA PRO A 372 -19.07 19.88 -10.44
C PRO A 372 -19.57 21.32 -10.42
N GLY A 373 -20.07 21.83 -11.55
CA GLY A 373 -20.60 23.19 -11.65
C GLY A 373 -19.55 24.32 -11.64
N ILE A 374 -18.26 23.99 -11.56
CA ILE A 374 -17.15 24.94 -11.73
C ILE A 374 -16.45 24.61 -13.05
N ASP A 375 -16.07 25.63 -13.81
CA ASP A 375 -15.45 25.43 -15.12
C ASP A 375 -14.06 24.74 -14.93
N PRO A 376 -13.86 23.52 -15.46
CA PRO A 376 -12.57 22.84 -15.34
C PRO A 376 -11.43 23.63 -16.01
N ALA A 377 -11.72 24.52 -16.97
CA ALA A 377 -10.73 25.43 -17.55
C ALA A 377 -10.25 26.50 -16.56
N THR A 378 -11.09 26.90 -15.60
CA THR A 378 -10.67 27.79 -14.51
C THR A 378 -9.89 27.06 -13.42
N GLN A 379 -10.11 25.75 -13.24
CA GLN A 379 -9.32 24.92 -12.32
C GLN A 379 -8.05 24.33 -12.95
N ASN A 380 -7.88 24.43 -14.27
CA ASN A 380 -6.70 23.98 -15.01
C ASN A 380 -5.99 25.17 -15.63
N VAL A 381 -5.57 26.14 -14.80
CA VAL A 381 -4.55 27.10 -15.25
C VAL A 381 -3.24 26.33 -15.35
N SER A 382 -2.92 25.89 -16.57
CA SER A 382 -1.78 25.07 -16.92
C SER A 382 -0.49 25.57 -16.25
N ALA A 383 -0.04 24.85 -15.21
CA ALA A 383 1.25 25.08 -14.61
C ALA A 383 2.31 24.56 -15.57
N LYS A 384 3.11 25.48 -16.13
CA LYS A 384 4.42 25.16 -16.68
C LYS A 384 5.19 24.38 -15.60
N PRO A 385 5.78 23.20 -15.88
CA PRO A 385 6.42 22.40 -14.85
C PRO A 385 7.52 23.23 -14.18
N ALA A 386 7.37 23.48 -12.88
CA ALA A 386 8.43 24.06 -12.08
C ALA A 386 9.60 23.05 -12.08
N PRO A 387 10.85 23.51 -12.27
CA PRO A 387 12.00 22.63 -12.34
C PRO A 387 12.13 21.87 -11.02
N GLN A 388 12.21 20.55 -11.12
CA GLN A 388 12.67 19.68 -10.04
C GLN A 388 14.00 20.25 -9.54
N SER A 389 13.99 20.86 -8.35
CA SER A 389 15.20 21.42 -7.76
C SER A 389 16.23 20.31 -7.61
N ALA A 390 17.30 20.43 -8.39
CA ALA A 390 18.44 19.55 -8.36
C ALA A 390 19.06 19.52 -6.96
N VAL A 391 19.19 18.32 -6.40
CA VAL A 391 19.95 18.05 -5.19
C VAL A 391 21.41 18.45 -5.44
N MET A 392 21.81 19.61 -4.91
CA MET A 392 23.19 20.06 -4.91
C MET A 392 23.98 19.19 -3.94
N ARG A 393 24.85 18.31 -4.48
CA ARG A 393 25.86 17.58 -3.71
C ARG A 393 26.84 18.58 -3.08
N VAL A 394 26.98 18.57 -1.76
CA VAL A 394 28.15 19.10 -1.06
C VAL A 394 28.85 17.95 -0.34
N GLY A 395 30.16 17.89 -0.55
CA GLY A 395 31.02 16.76 -0.24
C GLY A 395 31.37 16.58 1.24
N SER A 396 31.87 15.37 1.45
CA SER A 396 32.57 14.78 2.60
C SER A 396 33.47 15.72 3.43
N GLN A 397 33.38 15.60 4.76
CA GLN A 397 34.56 15.43 5.63
C GLN A 397 34.17 14.80 6.99
N PRO A 398 35.02 13.90 7.57
CA PRO A 398 34.71 13.17 8.79
C PRO A 398 35.21 13.90 10.04
N SER A 399 34.43 13.90 11.13
CA SER A 399 34.88 14.35 12.44
C SER A 399 35.25 13.17 13.34
N ALA A 400 36.40 13.33 13.98
CA ALA A 400 37.15 12.34 14.71
C ALA A 400 36.66 12.09 16.14
N ALA A 401 37.20 11.00 16.69
CA ALA A 401 37.03 10.43 18.01
C ALA A 401 37.23 11.41 19.19
N MET A 402 36.51 11.14 20.28
CA MET A 402 36.86 11.60 21.63
C MET A 402 36.88 10.38 22.58
N ARG A 403 38.08 10.00 23.00
CA ARG A 403 38.36 9.06 24.09
C ARG A 403 38.35 9.83 25.42
N ILE A 404 37.72 9.27 26.46
CA ILE A 404 38.00 9.59 27.86
C ILE A 404 38.37 8.29 28.57
N GLY A 405 39.55 8.29 29.17
CA GLY A 405 40.08 7.21 29.98
C GLY A 405 39.69 7.29 31.45
N GLY A 406 39.98 6.22 32.18
CA GLY A 406 39.89 6.15 33.63
C GLY A 406 40.41 4.82 34.15
N ASN A 407 41.68 4.81 34.58
CA ASN A 407 42.37 3.71 35.27
C ASN A 407 41.91 3.58 36.73
N GLY A 408 41.98 2.36 37.29
CA GLY A 408 41.96 2.14 38.75
C GLY A 408 41.99 0.66 39.17
N ALA A 409 43.16 0.18 39.61
CA ALA A 409 43.44 -1.13 40.25
C ALA A 409 42.83 -1.21 41.68
N ALA A 410 42.82 -2.27 42.51
CA ALA A 410 43.46 -3.59 42.64
C ALA A 410 42.66 -4.42 43.70
N ARG A 411 42.90 -5.74 43.74
CA ARG A 411 42.38 -6.84 44.61
C ARG A 411 42.83 -6.73 46.11
N PRO A 412 42.33 -7.52 47.12
CA PRO A 412 42.52 -9.00 47.19
C PRO A 412 41.52 -9.92 48.02
N SER A 413 41.51 -11.23 47.65
CA SER A 413 41.32 -12.55 48.38
C SER A 413 40.40 -12.74 49.63
N GLN A 414 39.39 -13.64 49.66
CA GLN A 414 39.32 -15.13 49.93
C GLN A 414 38.46 -15.42 51.21
N PRO A 415 38.05 -16.67 51.60
CA PRO A 415 37.46 -17.82 50.88
C PRO A 415 36.19 -18.41 51.59
N GLY A 416 35.44 -19.33 50.95
CA GLY A 416 34.62 -20.32 51.68
C GLY A 416 33.26 -20.73 51.09
N ALA A 417 33.19 -21.99 50.65
CA ALA A 417 32.03 -22.91 50.66
C ALA A 417 30.71 -22.51 49.96
N ALA A 418 30.40 -23.18 48.85
CA ALA A 418 29.50 -24.35 48.83
C ALA A 418 29.11 -24.65 47.37
N VAL A 419 29.48 -25.85 46.94
CA VAL A 419 29.04 -26.48 45.69
C VAL A 419 27.53 -26.66 45.78
N SER A 420 26.78 -26.01 44.90
CA SER A 420 25.39 -26.37 44.63
C SER A 420 25.27 -26.66 43.14
N SER A 421 25.36 -27.96 42.84
CA SER A 421 25.09 -28.54 41.54
C SER A 421 23.60 -28.34 41.22
N LEU A 422 23.28 -27.33 40.41
CA LEU A 422 22.03 -27.30 39.68
C LEU A 422 22.22 -28.19 38.45
N THR A 423 21.91 -29.48 38.64
CA THR A 423 21.47 -30.38 37.58
C THR A 423 20.18 -29.83 36.97
N GLY A 424 20.31 -28.79 36.15
CA GLY A 424 19.29 -28.43 35.18
C GLY A 424 19.22 -29.56 34.18
N LYS A 425 18.14 -30.35 34.22
CA LYS A 425 17.71 -31.20 33.11
C LYS A 425 17.91 -30.40 31.82
N MET A 426 18.85 -30.81 30.98
CA MET A 426 18.88 -30.36 29.59
C MET A 426 17.48 -30.63 29.05
N VAL A 427 16.77 -29.56 28.71
CA VAL A 427 15.55 -29.69 27.91
C VAL A 427 16.05 -30.21 26.58
N GLU A 428 15.73 -31.47 26.30
CA GLU A 428 16.05 -32.12 25.04
C GLU A 428 15.35 -31.32 23.94
N PHE A 429 16.14 -30.54 23.20
CA PHE A 429 15.67 -29.66 22.14
C PHE A 429 15.70 -30.47 20.84
N HIS A 430 14.54 -30.99 20.46
CA HIS A 430 14.38 -31.79 19.26
C HIS A 430 13.80 -30.90 18.15
N ALA A 431 14.65 -30.45 17.22
CA ALA A 431 14.25 -29.67 16.05
C ALA A 431 14.81 -30.36 14.79
N PRO A 432 14.25 -31.54 14.43
CA PRO A 432 14.78 -32.37 13.33
C PRO A 432 14.76 -31.66 11.98
N ASP A 433 13.93 -30.61 11.86
CA ASP A 433 13.69 -29.78 10.67
C ASP A 433 14.34 -28.41 10.76
N TYR A 434 15.40 -28.26 11.56
CA TYR A 434 16.22 -27.05 11.63
C TYR A 434 17.72 -27.36 11.75
N ASN A 435 18.56 -26.68 10.96
CA ASN A 435 19.97 -26.52 11.26
C ASN A 435 20.12 -25.54 12.43
N LEU A 436 20.59 -26.05 13.57
CA LEU A 436 20.88 -25.25 14.75
C LEU A 436 22.36 -24.86 14.73
N LEU A 437 22.63 -23.55 14.68
CA LEU A 437 23.97 -23.00 14.90
C LEU A 437 23.99 -22.38 16.30
N VAL A 438 24.85 -22.91 17.16
CA VAL A 438 25.01 -22.40 18.53
C VAL A 438 26.34 -21.67 18.64
N ILE A 439 26.27 -20.40 19.04
CA ILE A 439 27.44 -19.61 19.42
C ILE A 439 27.47 -19.60 20.94
N ASN A 440 28.38 -20.39 21.50
CA ASN A 440 28.60 -20.42 22.93
C ASN A 440 29.59 -19.34 23.33
N LYS A 441 29.16 -18.46 24.23
CA LYS A 441 30.05 -17.53 24.94
C LYS A 441 30.22 -18.02 26.39
N PRO A 442 31.38 -18.57 26.76
CA PRO A 442 31.67 -18.84 28.15
C PRO A 442 31.75 -17.50 28.91
N ALA A 443 30.86 -17.28 29.87
CA ALA A 443 30.96 -16.13 30.77
C ALA A 443 31.69 -16.51 32.05
N ALA A 444 32.45 -15.56 32.59
CA ALA A 444 33.28 -15.75 33.78
C ALA A 444 32.49 -16.00 35.08
N ASP A 445 31.17 -15.79 35.07
CA ASP A 445 30.25 -15.94 36.21
C ASP A 445 29.50 -17.29 36.22
N GLY A 446 29.87 -18.23 35.35
CA GLY A 446 29.23 -19.54 35.24
C GLY A 446 27.90 -19.53 34.48
N LYS A 447 27.50 -18.39 33.87
CA LYS A 447 26.33 -18.30 33.00
C LYS A 447 26.76 -18.39 31.53
N THR A 448 26.56 -19.54 30.90
CA THR A 448 26.79 -19.65 29.45
C THR A 448 25.68 -18.90 28.71
N PHE A 449 26.03 -17.86 27.96
CA PHE A 449 25.11 -17.26 27.01
C PHE A 449 25.27 -18.02 25.69
N ALA A 450 24.20 -18.68 25.25
CA ALA A 450 24.12 -19.31 23.94
C ALA A 450 23.28 -18.41 23.04
N TYR A 451 23.88 -17.89 21.97
CA TYR A 451 23.10 -17.35 20.85
C TYR A 451 22.85 -18.52 19.90
N PHE A 452 21.61 -18.70 19.48
CA PHE A 452 21.28 -19.73 18.50
C PHE A 452 20.68 -19.09 17.26
N LEU A 453 21.12 -19.56 16.09
CA LEU A 453 20.47 -19.31 14.82
C LEU A 453 19.78 -20.61 14.42
N LEU A 454 18.45 -20.55 14.34
CA LEU A 454 17.63 -21.62 13.80
C LEU A 454 17.44 -21.36 12.31
N LEU A 455 18.03 -22.20 11.48
CA LEU A 455 17.79 -22.22 10.05
C LEU A 455 16.87 -23.41 9.77
N PRO A 456 15.69 -23.27 9.15
CA PRO A 456 14.88 -24.42 8.78
C PRO A 456 15.69 -25.39 7.91
N LYS A 457 15.67 -26.66 8.26
CA LYS A 457 16.02 -27.78 7.40
C LYS A 457 14.72 -28.12 6.69
N GLY A 458 14.62 -27.73 5.44
CA GLY A 458 13.43 -28.00 4.66
C GLY A 458 13.16 -29.50 4.61
N GLU A 459 11.98 -29.92 5.05
CA GLU A 459 11.39 -31.16 4.60
C GLU A 459 11.04 -30.97 3.12
N GLY A 460 11.87 -31.52 2.22
CA GLY A 460 11.63 -31.54 0.78
C GLY A 460 11.60 -30.19 0.04
N GLU A 461 11.53 -29.06 0.74
CA GLU A 461 11.48 -27.73 0.15
C GLU A 461 12.79 -26.97 0.38
N SER A 462 13.31 -26.38 -0.69
CA SER A 462 14.57 -25.65 -0.70
C SER A 462 14.58 -24.60 0.41
N GLY A 463 15.57 -24.70 1.30
CA GLY A 463 15.76 -23.76 2.40
C GLY A 463 16.06 -22.34 1.92
N PHE A 464 16.65 -21.53 2.80
CA PHE A 464 17.34 -20.30 2.40
C PHE A 464 18.58 -20.65 1.55
N LEU A 465 18.35 -21.06 0.31
CA LEU A 465 19.39 -21.17 -0.68
C LEU A 465 19.67 -19.75 -1.20
N PRO A 466 20.94 -19.40 -1.49
CA PRO A 466 21.20 -18.22 -2.29
C PRO A 466 20.52 -18.41 -3.65
N VAL A 467 20.37 -17.35 -4.43
CA VAL A 467 19.81 -17.54 -5.78
C VAL A 467 20.81 -18.40 -6.59
N PRO A 468 20.36 -19.47 -7.27
CA PRO A 468 21.25 -20.32 -8.05
C PRO A 468 22.09 -19.47 -9.01
N PRO A 469 23.39 -19.75 -9.17
CA PRO A 469 24.17 -19.12 -10.22
C PRO A 469 23.51 -19.40 -11.57
N ASN A 470 23.40 -18.37 -12.42
CA ASN A 470 22.99 -18.61 -13.81
C ASN A 470 24.15 -19.28 -14.57
N ASP A 471 23.86 -19.92 -15.71
CA ASP A 471 24.85 -20.61 -16.55
C ASP A 471 26.05 -19.74 -17.02
N THR A 472 26.03 -18.44 -16.71
CA THR A 472 27.06 -17.48 -17.11
C THR A 472 27.94 -16.98 -15.96
N ILE A 473 27.71 -17.42 -14.72
CA ILE A 473 28.45 -16.95 -13.53
C ILE A 473 28.90 -18.18 -12.69
N GLU A 474 30.20 -18.45 -12.64
CA GLU A 474 30.76 -19.42 -11.69
C GLU A 474 30.82 -18.81 -10.28
N VAL A 475 30.12 -19.42 -9.32
CA VAL A 475 30.17 -19.07 -7.90
C VAL A 475 31.04 -20.09 -7.16
N SER A 476 32.11 -19.63 -6.52
CA SER A 476 33.05 -20.50 -5.80
C SER A 476 32.48 -21.01 -4.47
N ASN A 477 31.72 -20.19 -3.75
CA ASN A 477 30.99 -20.52 -2.52
C ASN A 477 29.66 -19.76 -2.47
N ASP A 478 28.62 -20.39 -1.96
CA ASP A 478 27.26 -19.85 -1.85
C ASP A 478 27.09 -18.96 -0.62
N PHE A 479 27.84 -19.26 0.45
CA PHE A 479 27.97 -18.40 1.63
C PHE A 479 29.40 -18.42 2.13
N ALA A 480 29.89 -17.25 2.55
CA ALA A 480 31.13 -17.09 3.28
C ALA A 480 30.83 -16.25 4.53
N MET A 481 31.06 -16.80 5.71
CA MET A 481 30.92 -16.09 6.97
C MET A 481 32.31 -15.93 7.60
N THR A 482 32.68 -14.67 7.85
CA THR A 482 33.87 -14.33 8.64
C THR A 482 33.40 -13.80 9.98
N ILE A 483 33.76 -14.46 11.08
CA ILE A 483 33.51 -13.94 12.42
C ILE A 483 34.64 -12.93 12.72
N PRO A 484 34.34 -11.64 12.98
CA PRO A 484 35.37 -10.65 13.26
C PRO A 484 36.15 -11.04 14.52
N ASP A 485 37.46 -10.87 14.49
CA ASP A 485 38.30 -11.06 15.68
C ASP A 485 37.87 -10.06 16.77
N SER A 486 37.23 -10.59 17.80
CA SER A 486 36.69 -9.81 18.91
C SER A 486 37.60 -9.81 20.14
N GLY A 487 38.76 -10.47 20.07
CA GLY A 487 39.62 -10.75 21.22
C GLY A 487 38.97 -11.68 22.27
N LYS A 488 37.89 -12.39 21.91
CA LYS A 488 37.18 -13.37 22.76
C LYS A 488 37.10 -14.72 22.05
N THR A 489 37.27 -15.80 22.82
CA THR A 489 37.10 -17.17 22.34
C THR A 489 35.61 -17.52 22.25
N PHE A 490 35.11 -17.69 21.04
CA PHE A 490 33.82 -18.29 20.77
C PHE A 490 34.02 -19.73 20.27
N VAL A 491 33.07 -20.60 20.57
CA VAL A 491 32.97 -21.91 19.95
C VAL A 491 31.71 -21.89 19.10
N LEU A 492 31.86 -22.02 17.78
CA LEU A 492 30.74 -22.23 16.87
C LEU A 492 30.51 -23.73 16.77
N GLN A 493 29.28 -24.15 17.05
CA GLN A 493 28.86 -25.54 16.88
C GLN A 493 27.73 -25.61 15.86
N ARG A 494 27.83 -26.58 14.95
CA ARG A 494 26.84 -26.90 13.91
C ARG A 494 26.22 -28.24 14.23
N PHE A 495 24.89 -28.29 14.23
CA PHE A 495 24.18 -29.57 14.32
C PHE A 495 24.35 -30.37 13.02
N ASN A 496 24.95 -31.56 13.09
CA ASN A 496 25.05 -32.49 11.98
C ASN A 496 23.86 -33.46 12.01
N VAL A 497 22.97 -33.28 11.05
CA VAL A 497 21.72 -34.03 10.89
C VAL A 497 21.94 -35.54 10.75
N ASP A 498 22.98 -35.97 10.05
CA ASP A 498 23.21 -37.39 9.77
C ASP A 498 23.67 -38.13 11.04
N SER A 499 24.40 -37.42 11.90
CA SER A 499 24.90 -37.94 13.18
C SER A 499 23.96 -37.69 14.36
N GLY A 500 23.10 -36.67 14.29
CA GLY A 500 22.30 -36.19 15.42
C GLY A 500 23.09 -35.42 16.48
N ASP A 501 24.36 -35.09 16.24
CA ASP A 501 25.26 -34.45 17.20
C ASP A 501 25.62 -33.00 16.83
N LEU A 502 26.04 -32.23 17.82
CA LEU A 502 26.66 -30.91 17.62
C LEU A 502 28.16 -31.06 17.34
N GLU A 503 28.58 -30.69 16.13
CA GLU A 503 29.97 -30.66 15.72
C GLU A 503 30.58 -29.28 15.94
N THR A 504 31.86 -29.21 16.32
CA THR A 504 32.57 -27.93 16.43
C THR A 504 33.07 -27.51 15.04
N VAL A 505 32.90 -26.23 14.70
CA VAL A 505 33.47 -25.66 13.48
C VAL A 505 34.87 -25.15 13.80
N ASP A 506 35.89 -25.90 13.37
CA ASP A 506 37.28 -25.68 13.77
C ASP A 506 37.92 -24.44 13.13
N ASP A 507 37.44 -24.01 11.96
CA ASP A 507 37.91 -22.80 11.28
C ASP A 507 36.83 -21.70 11.27
N LEU A 508 36.91 -20.81 12.24
CA LEU A 508 36.03 -19.64 12.36
C LEU A 508 36.43 -18.47 11.46
N THR A 509 37.62 -18.54 10.85
CA THR A 509 38.16 -17.46 10.02
C THR A 509 37.65 -17.53 8.58
N ASN A 510 37.23 -18.70 8.12
CA ASN A 510 36.73 -18.89 6.77
C ASN A 510 35.64 -19.97 6.69
N VAL A 511 34.48 -19.70 7.30
CA VAL A 511 33.32 -20.60 7.23
C VAL A 511 32.67 -20.47 5.86
N ASN A 512 33.04 -21.35 4.94
CA ASN A 512 32.47 -21.40 3.59
C ASN A 512 31.46 -22.53 3.45
N TRP A 513 30.38 -22.26 2.73
CA TRP A 513 29.37 -23.24 2.37
C TRP A 513 29.06 -23.15 0.87
N LYS A 514 28.91 -24.31 0.24
CA LYS A 514 28.54 -24.45 -1.18
C LYS A 514 27.41 -25.46 -1.31
N VAL A 515 26.34 -25.05 -1.98
CA VAL A 515 25.18 -25.83 -2.35
C VAL A 515 25.54 -26.67 -3.59
N ASN A 516 25.17 -27.95 -3.57
CA ASN A 516 25.26 -28.78 -4.77
C ASN A 516 24.04 -28.52 -5.66
N TRP A 517 24.15 -27.52 -6.54
CA TRP A 517 23.08 -27.10 -7.44
C TRP A 517 22.65 -28.16 -8.46
N ASP A 518 23.51 -29.13 -8.75
CA ASP A 518 23.23 -30.25 -9.67
C ASP A 518 22.52 -31.44 -9.00
N ALA A 519 22.16 -31.31 -7.72
CA ALA A 519 21.45 -32.35 -7.01
C ALA A 519 20.04 -32.56 -7.60
N VAL A 520 19.72 -33.81 -7.94
CA VAL A 520 18.39 -34.18 -8.47
C VAL A 520 17.34 -33.98 -7.38
N ILE A 521 16.41 -33.05 -7.61
CA ILE A 521 15.24 -32.85 -6.75
C ILE A 521 14.24 -33.97 -7.06
N LEU A 522 14.02 -34.87 -6.11
CA LEU A 522 13.00 -35.92 -6.24
C LEU A 522 11.61 -35.29 -6.07
N SER A 523 10.73 -35.43 -7.06
CA SER A 523 9.35 -34.93 -6.97
C SER A 523 8.52 -35.82 -6.04
N ALA A 524 7.71 -35.19 -5.18
CA ALA A 524 6.83 -35.84 -4.22
C ALA A 524 5.56 -36.43 -4.88
N GLU A 525 5.69 -37.19 -5.95
CA GLU A 525 4.55 -37.91 -6.56
C GLU A 525 4.34 -39.32 -5.96
N ASN A 526 5.23 -39.79 -5.07
CA ASN A 526 5.21 -41.20 -4.62
C ASN A 526 5.46 -41.43 -3.11
N TYR A 527 5.19 -40.46 -2.24
CA TYR A 527 5.20 -40.69 -0.79
C TYR A 527 3.77 -40.57 -0.25
N GLY A 528 3.13 -41.72 -0.08
CA GLY A 528 1.82 -41.88 0.57
C GLY A 528 1.90 -42.18 2.05
#